data_AF-A0A399ZYQ4-F1
#
_entry.id   AF-A0A399ZYQ4-F1
#
_cell.length_a   1.000
_cell.length_b   1.000
_cell.length_c   1.000
_cell.angle_alpha   90.00
_cell.angle_beta   90.00
_cell.angle_gamma   90.00
#
_symmetry.space_group_name_H-M   'P 1'
#
loop_
_entity.id
_entity.type
_entity.pdbx_description
1 polymer ?
#
loop_
_entity_poly.entity_id
_entity_poly.type
_entity_poly.pdbx_seq_one_letter_code
_entity_poly.pdbx_strand_id
1 'polypeptide(L)'
;LGEMAAQLLQTPSVSLTEDQLFEKPPRSAYLAMHQDFPYQTFASNTHLVTLWIALTDVTLEMAPMEYVPGSHTWPVADWASHFTDGDHDDYMEIVEKTKPPGAEVSFVPVLVPAGGGAFHHTMLMHGSRPNASNRARRALALHYAAEDCRVVTNNLPWHPDMWEGIKEGDRMANRYFPIVYTNP
;
A
#
# COMPACT_ATOMS: atom_id res chain seq x y z
N LEU A 1 7.81 -9.49 -11.74
CA LEU A 1 7.17 -8.56 -10.77
C LEU A 1 7.88 -7.21 -10.75
N GLY A 2 9.20 -7.17 -10.45
CA GLY A 2 9.96 -5.91 -10.46
C GLY A 2 9.92 -5.15 -11.79
N GLU A 3 9.98 -5.84 -12.93
CA GLU A 3 9.80 -5.21 -14.25
C GLU A 3 8.45 -4.47 -14.38
N MET A 4 7.35 -5.11 -13.98
CA MET A 4 6.01 -4.48 -14.01
C MET A 4 5.93 -3.27 -13.09
N ALA A 5 6.54 -3.35 -11.90
CA ALA A 5 6.63 -2.21 -10.98
C ALA A 5 7.42 -1.05 -11.61
N ALA A 6 8.57 -1.34 -12.23
CA ALA A 6 9.40 -0.34 -12.90
C ALA A 6 8.68 0.32 -14.09
N GLN A 7 7.92 -0.45 -14.87
CA GLN A 7 7.09 0.07 -15.96
C GLN A 7 5.98 1.01 -15.43
N LEU A 8 5.28 0.61 -14.37
CA LEU A 8 4.22 1.43 -13.76
C LEU A 8 4.76 2.73 -13.15
N LEU A 9 5.93 2.66 -12.52
CA LEU A 9 6.63 3.81 -11.94
C LEU A 9 7.42 4.62 -12.98
N GLN A 10 7.49 4.17 -14.24
CA GLN A 10 8.27 4.80 -15.31
C GLN A 10 9.73 5.09 -14.91
N THR A 11 10.36 4.12 -14.26
CA THR A 11 11.70 4.24 -13.68
C THR A 11 12.61 3.13 -14.22
N PRO A 12 13.92 3.37 -14.40
CA PRO A 12 14.83 2.34 -14.91
C PRO A 12 15.11 1.24 -13.89
N SER A 13 14.88 1.46 -12.58
CA SER A 13 15.09 0.42 -11.57
C SER A 13 14.17 0.59 -10.38
N VAL A 14 13.86 -0.51 -9.71
CA VAL A 14 13.08 -0.52 -8.48
C VAL A 14 13.76 -1.33 -7.38
N SER A 15 13.63 -0.85 -6.15
CA SER A 15 14.06 -1.56 -4.94
C SER A 15 12.85 -2.09 -4.18
N LEU A 16 12.96 -3.28 -3.60
CA LEU A 16 11.95 -3.80 -2.67
C LEU A 16 12.15 -3.14 -1.31
N THR A 17 11.14 -2.47 -0.78
CA THR A 17 11.24 -1.77 0.51
C THR A 17 10.72 -2.59 1.68
N GLU A 18 9.56 -3.21 1.50
CA GLU A 18 8.86 -3.97 2.53
C GLU A 18 8.11 -5.15 1.90
N ASP A 19 8.01 -6.24 2.66
CA ASP A 19 7.07 -7.32 2.40
C ASP A 19 6.19 -7.56 3.64
N GLN A 20 4.91 -7.83 3.40
CA GLN A 20 3.94 -8.01 4.48
C GLN A 20 2.98 -9.15 4.14
N LEU A 21 2.80 -10.06 5.10
CA LEU A 21 1.76 -11.07 5.03
C LEU A 21 0.51 -10.57 5.75
N PHE A 22 -0.58 -10.43 5.02
CA PHE A 22 -1.87 -10.05 5.57
C PHE A 22 -2.77 -11.27 5.70
N GLU A 23 -3.38 -11.42 6.88
CA GLU A 23 -4.55 -12.26 7.08
C GLU A 23 -5.71 -11.37 7.50
N LYS A 24 -6.85 -11.52 6.83
CA LYS A 24 -8.13 -10.96 7.25
C LYS A 24 -9.03 -12.10 7.72
N PRO A 25 -9.11 -12.34 9.06
CA PRO A 25 -9.85 -13.48 9.60
C PRO A 25 -11.34 -13.46 9.23
N PRO A 26 -12.03 -14.61 9.29
CA PRO A 26 -13.50 -14.64 9.21
C PRO A 26 -14.13 -13.70 10.23
N ARG A 27 -15.21 -13.01 9.85
CA ARG A 27 -15.98 -12.10 10.73
C ARG A 27 -15.17 -10.95 11.34
N SER A 28 -14.01 -10.64 10.76
CA SER A 28 -13.17 -9.50 11.17
C SER A 28 -13.76 -8.16 10.72
N ALA A 29 -13.42 -7.11 11.47
CA ALA A 29 -13.75 -5.72 11.18
C ALA A 29 -13.16 -5.23 9.84
N TYR A 30 -13.50 -3.99 9.47
CA TYR A 30 -12.96 -3.36 8.27
C TYR A 30 -11.47 -3.02 8.44
N LEU A 31 -10.82 -2.65 7.33
CA LEU A 31 -9.58 -1.87 7.31
C LEU A 31 -9.91 -0.50 6.73
N ALA A 32 -9.67 0.57 7.50
CA ALA A 32 -10.08 1.93 7.13
C ALA A 32 -9.52 2.33 5.76
N MET A 33 -10.22 3.23 5.06
CA MET A 33 -9.66 3.81 3.86
C MET A 33 -8.42 4.63 4.19
N HIS A 34 -7.34 4.39 3.46
CA HIS A 34 -6.06 5.08 3.66
C HIS A 34 -5.26 5.15 2.36
N GLN A 35 -4.22 5.98 2.38
CA GLN A 35 -3.09 5.93 1.46
C GLN A 35 -1.94 5.23 2.18
N ASP A 36 -1.05 4.55 1.45
CA ASP A 36 0.14 3.93 2.05
C ASP A 36 1.20 4.97 2.41
N PHE A 37 1.31 6.06 1.63
CA PHE A 37 2.41 7.01 1.75
C PHE A 37 2.61 7.61 3.15
N PRO A 38 1.55 7.99 3.92
CA PRO A 38 1.69 8.43 5.30
C PRO A 38 2.42 7.42 6.21
N TYR A 39 2.40 6.13 5.88
CA TYR A 39 3.06 5.04 6.61
C TYR A 39 4.43 4.67 6.04
N GLN A 40 4.74 5.14 4.83
CA GLN A 40 5.99 4.89 4.12
C GLN A 40 6.91 6.12 4.12
N THR A 41 6.87 6.89 5.21
CA THR A 41 7.60 8.17 5.33
C THR A 41 9.11 8.01 5.42
N PHE A 42 9.63 6.77 5.45
CA PHE A 42 11.04 6.46 5.19
C PHE A 42 11.45 6.76 3.74
N ALA A 43 10.51 6.95 2.81
CA ALA A 43 10.75 7.35 1.44
C ALA A 43 10.55 8.85 1.22
N SER A 44 11.48 9.47 0.48
CA SER A 44 11.51 10.93 0.26
C SER A 44 10.42 11.47 -0.68
N ASN A 45 9.76 10.62 -1.47
CA ASN A 45 8.74 11.01 -2.43
C ASN A 45 7.73 9.86 -2.64
N THR A 46 6.69 10.10 -3.43
CA THR A 46 5.57 9.17 -3.64
C THR A 46 5.76 8.19 -4.81
N HIS A 47 6.96 8.07 -5.40
CA HIS A 47 7.22 7.10 -6.48
C HIS A 47 7.36 5.67 -5.94
N LEU A 48 6.29 5.19 -5.28
CA LEU A 48 6.16 3.86 -4.75
C LEU A 48 4.89 3.20 -5.27
N VAL A 49 4.98 1.89 -5.50
CA VAL A 49 3.83 1.04 -5.82
C VAL A 49 3.85 -0.22 -4.96
N THR A 50 2.67 -0.68 -4.59
CA THR A 50 2.47 -1.94 -3.89
C THR A 50 1.88 -2.95 -4.85
N LEU A 51 2.45 -4.15 -4.87
CA LEU A 51 1.84 -5.32 -5.48
C LEU A 51 1.18 -6.15 -4.38
N TRP A 52 -0.15 -6.17 -4.38
CA TRP A 52 -0.94 -7.03 -3.51
C TRP A 52 -1.28 -8.33 -4.24
N ILE A 53 -0.80 -9.47 -3.72
CA ILE A 53 -0.97 -10.81 -4.31
C ILE A 53 -1.90 -11.63 -3.43
N ALA A 54 -3.01 -12.09 -3.97
CA ALA A 54 -3.94 -12.96 -3.27
C ALA A 54 -3.35 -14.36 -3.07
N LEU A 55 -3.36 -14.87 -1.84
CA LEU A 55 -2.98 -16.26 -1.51
C LEU A 55 -4.21 -17.18 -1.39
N THR A 56 -5.41 -16.61 -1.49
CA THR A 56 -6.71 -17.27 -1.50
C THR A 56 -7.58 -16.58 -2.52
N ASP A 57 -8.55 -17.28 -3.14
CA ASP A 57 -9.53 -16.62 -4.01
C ASP A 57 -10.23 -15.47 -3.28
N VAL A 58 -10.32 -14.32 -3.94
CA VAL A 58 -10.94 -13.11 -3.38
C VAL A 58 -12.33 -12.93 -3.97
N THR A 59 -13.33 -13.36 -3.20
CA THR A 59 -14.74 -13.13 -3.52
C THR A 59 -15.25 -11.87 -2.81
N LEU A 60 -16.38 -11.31 -3.25
CA LEU A 60 -16.99 -10.11 -2.65
C LEU A 60 -17.26 -10.25 -1.15
N GLU A 61 -17.70 -11.43 -0.70
CA GLU A 61 -17.98 -11.74 0.71
C GLU A 61 -16.72 -11.90 1.58
N MET A 62 -15.56 -12.10 0.95
CA MET A 62 -14.26 -12.28 1.62
C MET A 62 -13.52 -10.95 1.85
N ALA A 63 -14.24 -9.82 1.81
CA ALA A 63 -13.69 -8.48 2.01
C ALA A 63 -12.51 -8.19 1.07
N PRO A 64 -12.77 -8.07 -0.25
CA PRO A 64 -11.76 -7.58 -1.17
C PRO A 64 -11.24 -6.22 -0.71
N MET A 65 -10.01 -5.89 -1.11
CA MET A 65 -9.58 -4.51 -1.07
C MET A 65 -10.47 -3.71 -2.03
N GLU A 66 -10.87 -2.51 -1.64
CA GLU A 66 -11.63 -1.57 -2.46
C GLU A 66 -10.74 -0.38 -2.79
N TYR A 67 -10.72 0.02 -4.06
CA TYR A 67 -10.04 1.24 -4.50
C TYR A 67 -11.03 2.36 -4.72
N VAL A 68 -10.57 3.60 -4.50
CA VAL A 68 -11.23 4.81 -5.02
C VAL A 68 -10.49 5.25 -6.29
N PRO A 69 -11.02 4.98 -7.49
CA PRO A 69 -10.33 5.33 -8.73
C PRO A 69 -10.01 6.82 -8.83
N GLY A 70 -8.82 7.15 -9.33
CA GLY A 70 -8.36 8.53 -9.48
C GLY A 70 -7.85 9.19 -8.19
N SER A 71 -8.05 8.60 -7.01
CA SER A 71 -7.66 9.24 -5.75
C SER A 71 -6.15 9.33 -5.52
N HIS A 72 -5.34 8.67 -6.34
CA HIS A 72 -3.87 8.79 -6.31
C HIS A 72 -3.37 10.20 -6.63
N THR A 73 -4.23 11.07 -7.17
CA THR A 73 -3.94 12.49 -7.41
C THR A 73 -4.50 13.42 -6.34
N TRP A 74 -5.11 12.89 -5.28
CA TRP A 74 -5.59 13.69 -4.15
C TRP A 74 -4.43 14.12 -3.26
N PRO A 75 -4.63 15.11 -2.38
CA PRO A 75 -3.64 15.46 -1.36
C PRO A 75 -3.24 14.25 -0.50
N VAL A 76 -2.07 14.34 0.14
CA VAL A 76 -1.66 13.37 1.15
C VAL A 76 -2.67 13.40 2.29
N ALA A 77 -3.24 12.24 2.60
CA ALA A 77 -4.13 12.06 3.73
C ALA A 77 -3.36 12.13 5.06
N ASP A 78 -4.06 12.56 6.12
CA ASP A 78 -3.60 12.32 7.48
C ASP A 78 -3.64 10.81 7.80
N TRP A 79 -3.04 10.43 8.92
CA TRP A 79 -3.10 9.06 9.42
C TRP A 79 -4.54 8.70 9.78
N ALA A 80 -4.97 7.49 9.42
CA ALA A 80 -6.22 6.91 9.91
C ALA A 80 -6.19 6.84 11.45
N SER A 81 -7.21 7.44 12.07
CA SER A 81 -7.39 7.49 13.53
C SER A 81 -7.68 6.11 14.12
N HIS A 82 -8.48 5.32 13.40
CA HIS A 82 -8.91 3.96 13.74
C HIS A 82 -8.77 3.06 12.53
N PHE A 83 -7.82 2.12 12.60
CA PHE A 83 -7.54 1.24 11.47
C PHE A 83 -8.49 0.05 11.37
N THR A 84 -8.93 -0.48 12.51
CA THR A 84 -9.67 -1.77 12.58
C THR A 84 -10.72 -1.85 13.68
N ASP A 85 -10.89 -0.82 14.50
CA ASP A 85 -11.65 -0.85 15.76
C ASP A 85 -12.77 0.20 15.88
N GLY A 86 -13.03 0.94 14.81
CA GLY A 86 -14.10 1.95 14.76
C GLY A 86 -15.41 1.46 14.12
N ASP A 87 -16.31 2.40 13.84
CA ASP A 87 -17.61 2.16 13.18
C ASP A 87 -17.54 2.50 11.67
N HIS A 88 -18.68 2.43 10.96
CA HIS A 88 -18.73 2.70 9.51
C HIS A 88 -18.25 4.11 9.12
N ASP A 89 -18.49 5.11 9.97
CA ASP A 89 -18.08 6.50 9.73
C ASP A 89 -16.55 6.63 9.67
N ASP A 90 -15.84 5.83 10.47
CA ASP A 90 -14.38 5.79 10.52
C ASP A 90 -13.78 5.12 9.27
N TYR A 91 -14.50 4.20 8.63
CA TYR A 91 -14.06 3.60 7.36
C TYR A 91 -13.93 4.65 6.24
N MET A 92 -14.81 5.66 6.24
CA MET A 92 -14.88 6.72 5.22
C MET A 92 -14.23 8.04 5.63
N GLU A 93 -13.85 8.19 6.90
CA GLU A 93 -13.37 9.43 7.48
C GLU A 93 -12.27 10.09 6.63
N ILE A 94 -11.26 9.31 6.27
CA ILE A 94 -10.11 9.80 5.48
C ILE A 94 -10.53 10.20 4.06
N VAL A 95 -11.43 9.44 3.43
CA VAL A 95 -11.94 9.80 2.09
C VAL A 95 -12.64 11.16 2.13
N GLU A 96 -13.51 11.38 3.11
CA GLU A 96 -14.28 12.63 3.23
C GLU A 96 -13.38 13.83 3.55
N LYS A 97 -12.33 13.63 4.34
CA LYS A 97 -11.35 14.69 4.67
C LYS A 97 -10.41 15.02 3.51
N THR A 98 -10.05 14.04 2.68
CA THR A 98 -9.00 14.18 1.66
C THR A 98 -9.54 14.44 0.26
N LYS A 99 -10.79 14.06 -0.04
CA LYS A 99 -11.33 14.21 -1.40
C LYS A 99 -11.41 15.69 -1.83
N PRO A 100 -11.01 16.03 -3.07
CA PRO A 100 -11.21 17.36 -3.62
C PRO A 100 -12.70 17.73 -3.73
N PRO A 101 -13.05 19.03 -3.67
CA PRO A 101 -14.43 19.47 -3.90
C PRO A 101 -14.96 18.98 -5.25
N GLY A 102 -16.14 18.37 -5.24
CA GLY A 102 -16.79 17.83 -6.44
C GLY A 102 -16.24 16.47 -6.91
N ALA A 103 -15.30 15.85 -6.18
CA ALA A 103 -14.86 14.50 -6.50
C ALA A 103 -16.00 13.48 -6.28
N GLU A 104 -16.33 12.73 -7.34
CA GLU A 104 -17.21 11.57 -7.23
C GLU A 104 -16.45 10.41 -6.60
N VAL A 105 -17.01 9.83 -5.54
CA VAL A 105 -16.40 8.70 -4.83
C VAL A 105 -17.14 7.43 -5.22
N SER A 106 -16.40 6.48 -5.79
CA SER A 106 -16.86 5.12 -6.05
C SER A 106 -15.85 4.12 -5.50
N PHE A 107 -16.33 2.94 -5.12
CA PHE A 107 -15.50 1.86 -4.60
C PHE A 107 -15.47 0.73 -5.60
N VAL A 108 -14.26 0.36 -6.04
CA VAL A 108 -14.06 -0.74 -6.97
C VAL A 108 -13.38 -1.89 -6.24
N PRO A 109 -14.05 -3.04 -6.06
CA PRO A 109 -13.46 -4.18 -5.38
C PRO A 109 -12.41 -4.86 -6.27
N VAL A 110 -11.28 -5.22 -5.65
CA VAL A 110 -10.20 -5.99 -6.27
C VAL A 110 -10.53 -7.49 -6.14
N LEU A 111 -11.13 -8.04 -7.20
CA LEU A 111 -11.50 -9.45 -7.28
C LEU A 111 -10.50 -10.20 -8.15
N VAL A 112 -9.66 -11.01 -7.51
CA VAL A 112 -8.63 -11.82 -8.17
C VAL A 112 -8.63 -13.25 -7.61
N PRO A 113 -8.30 -14.26 -8.43
CA PRO A 113 -8.11 -15.63 -7.93
C PRO A 113 -6.83 -15.74 -7.09
N ALA A 114 -6.66 -16.84 -6.36
CA ALA A 114 -5.38 -17.16 -5.72
C ALA A 114 -4.23 -17.13 -6.76
N GLY A 115 -3.13 -16.48 -6.40
CA GLY A 115 -1.99 -16.21 -7.28
C GLY A 115 -2.15 -14.97 -8.18
N GLY A 116 -3.36 -14.42 -8.30
CA GLY A 116 -3.59 -13.13 -8.94
C GLY A 116 -3.14 -11.96 -8.06
N GLY A 117 -2.86 -10.81 -8.66
CA GLY A 117 -2.47 -9.62 -7.92
C GLY A 117 -2.89 -8.32 -8.56
N ALA A 118 -2.87 -7.25 -7.78
CA ALA A 118 -3.18 -5.90 -8.20
C ALA A 118 -2.07 -4.96 -7.74
N PHE A 119 -1.68 -4.05 -8.64
CA PHE A 119 -0.81 -2.94 -8.28
C PHE A 119 -1.64 -1.75 -7.85
N HIS A 120 -1.16 -0.99 -6.88
CA HIS A 120 -1.66 0.35 -6.58
C HIS A 120 -0.51 1.30 -6.26
N HIS A 121 -0.68 2.56 -6.62
CA HIS A 121 0.23 3.64 -6.24
C HIS A 121 0.08 3.92 -4.75
N THR A 122 1.15 4.30 -4.06
CA THR A 122 1.14 4.59 -2.60
C THR A 122 0.14 5.66 -2.17
N MET A 123 -0.28 6.53 -3.11
CA MET A 123 -1.31 7.55 -2.91
C MET A 123 -2.75 7.10 -3.25
N LEU A 124 -2.93 5.90 -3.82
CA LEU A 124 -4.25 5.40 -4.14
C LEU A 124 -5.00 5.04 -2.86
N MET A 125 -6.19 5.60 -2.70
CA MET A 125 -7.01 5.40 -1.52
C MET A 125 -7.61 4.01 -1.59
N HIS A 126 -7.38 3.24 -0.54
CA HIS A 126 -7.84 1.87 -0.47
C HIS A 126 -8.10 1.41 0.96
N GLY A 127 -8.89 0.36 1.09
CA GLY A 127 -9.31 -0.21 2.36
C GLY A 127 -10.07 -1.49 2.12
N SER A 128 -10.67 -2.08 3.15
CA SER A 128 -11.51 -3.27 2.95
C SER A 128 -12.66 -3.30 3.94
N ARG A 129 -13.83 -3.78 3.51
CA ARG A 129 -15.01 -3.95 4.37
C ARG A 129 -14.82 -5.09 5.38
N PRO A 130 -15.74 -5.29 6.34
CA PRO A 130 -15.72 -6.46 7.22
C PRO A 130 -15.76 -7.78 6.42
N ASN A 131 -15.03 -8.80 6.88
CA ASN A 131 -15.03 -10.11 6.22
C ASN A 131 -16.28 -10.87 6.68
N ALA A 132 -17.34 -10.85 5.86
CA ALA A 132 -18.60 -11.49 6.22
C ALA A 132 -18.55 -13.02 6.09
N SER A 133 -17.54 -13.56 5.39
CA SER A 133 -17.40 -14.99 5.13
C SER A 133 -16.93 -15.79 6.35
N ASN A 134 -16.93 -17.12 6.19
CA ASN A 134 -16.38 -18.07 7.16
C ASN A 134 -14.92 -18.48 6.83
N ARG A 135 -14.24 -17.77 5.92
CA ARG A 135 -12.88 -18.08 5.47
C ARG A 135 -11.96 -16.88 5.66
N ALA A 136 -10.71 -17.15 6.01
CA ALA A 136 -9.68 -16.11 6.04
C ALA A 136 -9.29 -15.71 4.63
N ARG A 137 -9.16 -14.40 4.36
CA ARG A 137 -8.53 -13.88 3.15
C ARG A 137 -7.05 -13.64 3.45
N ARG A 138 -6.16 -14.24 2.66
CA ARG A 138 -4.70 -14.10 2.84
C ARG A 138 -4.07 -13.44 1.63
N ALA A 139 -3.07 -12.60 1.86
CA ALA A 139 -2.34 -11.94 0.79
C ALA A 139 -0.92 -11.59 1.19
N LEU A 140 -0.05 -11.50 0.19
CA LEU A 140 1.29 -10.94 0.29
C LEU A 140 1.28 -9.55 -0.34
N ALA A 141 1.75 -8.53 0.36
CA ALA A 141 2.04 -7.22 -0.22
C ALA A 141 3.55 -7.06 -0.39
N LEU A 142 3.97 -6.62 -1.57
CA LEU A 142 5.35 -6.26 -1.88
C LEU A 142 5.39 -4.79 -2.27
N HIS A 143 6.20 -4.01 -1.56
CA HIS A 143 6.30 -2.56 -1.78
C HIS A 143 7.57 -2.25 -2.55
N TYR A 144 7.44 -1.47 -3.62
CA TYR A 144 8.55 -1.12 -4.50
C TYR A 144 8.74 0.39 -4.51
N ALA A 145 9.99 0.83 -4.40
CA ALA A 145 10.40 2.23 -4.56
C ALA A 145 11.18 2.42 -5.86
N ALA A 146 10.90 3.52 -6.56
CA ALA A 146 11.64 3.93 -7.74
C ALA A 146 13.08 4.34 -7.43
N GLU A 147 13.90 4.41 -8.47
CA GLU A 147 15.32 4.79 -8.36
C GLU A 147 15.55 6.17 -7.72
N ASP A 148 14.63 7.11 -7.94
CA ASP A 148 14.73 8.50 -7.48
C ASP A 148 14.30 8.68 -6.01
N CYS A 149 13.67 7.68 -5.40
CA CYS A 149 13.39 7.68 -3.97
C CYS A 149 14.70 7.69 -3.16
N ARG A 150 14.70 8.47 -2.07
CA ARG A 150 15.78 8.53 -1.08
C ARG A 150 15.29 8.17 0.31
N VAL A 151 16.22 7.70 1.14
CA VAL A 151 15.96 7.36 2.52
C VAL A 151 15.76 8.62 3.37
N VAL A 152 14.70 8.62 4.17
CA VAL A 152 14.43 9.58 5.23
C VAL A 152 14.63 8.86 6.58
N THR A 153 15.75 9.15 7.22
CA THR A 153 16.26 8.38 8.36
C THR A 153 15.45 8.54 9.64
N ASN A 154 14.84 9.71 9.85
CA ASN A 154 14.00 9.96 11.03
C ASN A 154 12.69 9.16 11.02
N ASN A 155 12.36 8.54 9.89
CA ASN A 155 11.13 7.80 9.66
C ASN A 155 11.40 6.33 9.30
N LEU A 156 12.62 5.84 9.48
CA LEU A 156 12.94 4.44 9.24
C LEU A 156 12.11 3.53 10.16
N PRO A 157 11.54 2.44 9.62
CA PRO A 157 10.72 1.56 10.41
C PRO A 157 11.58 0.72 11.37
N TRP A 158 11.08 0.44 12.56
CA TRP A 158 11.74 -0.41 13.57
C TRP A 158 13.06 0.14 14.15
N HIS A 159 13.64 -0.60 15.10
CA HIS A 159 14.79 -0.16 15.91
C HIS A 159 15.92 0.46 15.06
N PRO A 160 16.35 1.72 15.35
CA PRO A 160 17.37 2.43 14.58
C PRO A 160 18.67 1.64 14.39
N ASP A 161 19.00 0.78 15.36
CA ASP A 161 20.21 -0.05 15.40
C ASP A 161 20.27 -1.07 14.24
N MET A 162 19.13 -1.37 13.59
CA MET A 162 19.06 -2.28 12.44
C MET A 162 19.55 -1.65 11.14
N TRP A 163 19.67 -0.32 11.08
CA TRP A 163 19.94 0.45 9.86
C TRP A 163 21.39 0.95 9.79
N GLU A 164 22.32 0.17 10.32
CA GLU A 164 23.73 0.55 10.38
C GLU A 164 24.26 0.95 9.00
N GLY A 165 24.83 2.16 8.94
CA GLY A 165 25.48 2.71 7.75
C GLY A 165 24.58 3.48 6.77
N ILE A 166 23.25 3.47 6.95
CA ILE A 166 22.33 4.31 6.17
C ILE A 166 22.43 5.78 6.61
N LYS A 167 22.34 6.70 5.66
CA LYS A 167 22.28 8.15 5.86
C LYS A 167 21.05 8.76 5.22
N GLU A 168 20.64 9.91 5.77
CA GLU A 168 19.62 10.77 5.16
C GLU A 168 19.98 11.09 3.71
N GLY A 169 19.04 10.89 2.80
CA GLY A 169 19.27 11.14 1.38
C GLY A 169 20.01 10.02 0.64
N ASP A 170 20.33 8.89 1.27
CA ASP A 170 20.86 7.72 0.56
C ASP A 170 19.84 7.18 -0.44
N ARG A 171 20.32 6.50 -1.50
CA ARG A 171 19.43 5.76 -2.40
C ARG A 171 18.75 4.63 -1.63
N MET A 172 17.49 4.37 -1.98
CA MET A 172 16.83 3.16 -1.53
C MET A 172 17.61 1.91 -1.91
N ALA A 173 18.17 1.87 -3.12
CA ALA A 173 19.04 0.79 -3.60
C ALA A 173 20.27 0.54 -2.70
N ASN A 174 20.11 -0.31 -1.68
CA ASN A 174 21.13 -0.64 -0.69
C ASN A 174 20.89 -2.04 -0.08
N ARG A 175 21.68 -2.45 0.91
CA ARG A 175 21.60 -3.80 1.50
C ARG A 175 20.26 -4.10 2.20
N TYR A 176 19.51 -3.07 2.59
CA TYR A 176 18.23 -3.20 3.28
C TYR A 176 17.06 -3.06 2.32
N PHE A 177 17.18 -2.24 1.27
CA PHE A 177 16.21 -2.21 0.17
C PHE A 177 16.88 -2.66 -1.13
N PRO A 178 16.92 -3.99 -1.39
CA PRO A 178 17.64 -4.53 -2.52
C PRO A 178 16.98 -4.12 -3.84
N ILE A 179 17.80 -3.85 -4.86
CA ILE A 179 17.33 -3.72 -6.23
C ILE A 179 16.79 -5.07 -6.69
N VAL A 180 15.55 -5.09 -7.17
CA VAL A 180 14.88 -6.30 -7.67
C VAL A 180 14.62 -6.28 -9.17
N TYR A 181 14.86 -5.13 -9.81
CA TYR A 181 14.85 -5.01 -11.26
C TYR A 181 15.64 -3.76 -11.69
N THR A 182 16.36 -3.90 -12.80
CA THR A 182 16.99 -2.79 -13.54
C THR A 182 16.75 -3.06 -15.02
N ASN A 183 16.26 -2.06 -15.74
CA ASN A 183 16.12 -2.13 -17.19
C ASN A 183 17.53 -2.24 -17.81
N PRO A 184 17.78 -3.24 -18.66
CA PRO A 184 19.08 -3.43 -19.31
C PRO A 184 19.46 -2.30 -20.27
#